data_AF-A0AAU7GLU5-F1
#
_entry.id   AF-A0AAU7GLU5-F1
#
_cell.length_a   1.000
_cell.length_b   1.000
_cell.length_c   1.000
_cell.angle_alpha   90.00
_cell.angle_beta   90.00
_cell.angle_gamma   90.00
#
_symmetry.space_group_name_H-M   'P 1'
#
loop_
_entity.id
_entity.type
_entity.pdbx_description
1 polymer ?
#
loop_
_entity_poly.entity_id
_entity_poly.type
_entity_poly.pdbx_seq_one_letter_code
_entity_poly.pdbx_strand_id
1 'polypeptide(L)'
;MAGESYILMGVSGSGKSLIGSKVAAVLSAKFIDGDDLHPAKNIDKMSEGIPLTDEDRLPWLERLNDASYSLYKKNETGFIVCSSLKKQYRDILRQGSPNVHFLWLDGDYETILVRMQRRAGHFMPVGLLKSQFDALECPQEDERDIARIDVNHDIEHVTEQCRQAVLAFRHGQ
;
A
#
# COMPACT_ATOMS: atom_id res chain seq x y z
N MET A 1 -22.27 10.82 3.36
CA MET A 1 -21.26 10.27 2.42
C MET A 1 -21.01 8.82 2.85
N ALA A 2 -20.41 8.01 1.99
CA ALA A 2 -19.94 6.69 2.40
C ALA A 2 -18.42 6.77 2.61
N GLY A 3 -17.86 5.91 3.46
CA GLY A 3 -16.42 5.97 3.78
C GLY A 3 -15.55 5.65 2.57
N GLU A 4 -14.27 5.99 2.66
CA GLU A 4 -13.29 5.86 1.58
C GLU A 4 -12.02 5.20 2.11
N SER A 5 -11.41 4.34 1.31
CA SER A 5 -10.15 3.69 1.64
C SER A 5 -9.12 3.93 0.55
N TYR A 6 -7.95 4.42 0.93
CA TYR A 6 -6.81 4.64 0.05
C TYR A 6 -5.69 3.66 0.42
N ILE A 7 -5.44 2.68 -0.44
CA ILE A 7 -4.40 1.68 -0.25
C ILE A 7 -3.07 2.25 -0.74
N LEU A 8 -2.09 2.39 0.15
CA LEU A 8 -0.71 2.72 -0.21
C LEU A 8 -0.04 1.45 -0.73
N MET A 9 0.13 1.34 -2.04
CA MET A 9 0.74 0.18 -2.69
C MET A 9 2.15 0.46 -3.19
N GLY A 10 2.93 -0.61 -3.39
CA GLY A 10 4.31 -0.54 -3.87
C GLY A 10 5.26 -1.44 -3.09
N VAL A 11 6.48 -1.57 -3.59
CA VAL A 11 7.52 -2.42 -3.00
C VAL A 11 7.94 -1.94 -1.61
N SER A 12 8.46 -2.84 -0.79
CA SER A 12 9.08 -2.51 0.50
C SER A 12 10.21 -1.52 0.27
N GLY A 13 10.33 -0.53 1.17
CA GLY A 13 11.26 0.59 0.99
C GLY A 13 10.72 1.78 0.18
N SER A 14 9.56 1.66 -0.49
CA SER A 14 8.95 2.79 -1.24
C SER A 14 8.40 3.92 -0.36
N GLY A 15 8.32 3.70 0.97
CA GLY A 15 7.90 4.73 1.93
C GLY A 15 6.42 4.70 2.31
N LYS A 16 5.67 3.65 1.95
CA LYS A 16 4.22 3.49 2.23
C LYS A 16 3.79 3.94 3.62
N SER A 17 4.37 3.41 4.70
CA SER A 17 3.96 3.77 6.07
C SER A 17 4.25 5.23 6.41
N LEU A 18 5.37 5.79 5.94
CA LEU A 18 5.74 7.18 6.19
C LEU A 18 4.83 8.15 5.41
N ILE A 19 4.63 7.91 4.12
CA ILE A 19 3.78 8.74 3.28
C ILE A 19 2.32 8.59 3.69
N GLY A 20 1.86 7.35 3.93
CA GLY A 20 0.51 7.04 4.38
C GLY A 20 0.14 7.73 5.68
N SER A 21 1.02 7.70 6.69
CA SER A 21 0.77 8.40 7.97
C SER A 21 0.75 9.93 7.81
N LYS A 22 1.63 10.49 6.97
CA LYS A 22 1.66 11.94 6.68
C LYS A 22 0.41 12.41 5.94
N VAL A 23 0.01 11.73 4.87
CA VAL A 23 -1.18 12.12 4.10
C VAL A 23 -2.46 11.92 4.93
N ALA A 24 -2.52 10.87 5.74
CA ALA A 24 -3.63 10.66 6.67
C ALA A 24 -3.75 11.82 7.69
N ALA A 25 -2.63 12.26 8.27
CA ALA A 25 -2.62 13.39 9.19
C ALA A 25 -3.08 14.69 8.51
N VAL A 26 -2.61 14.97 7.30
CA VAL A 26 -3.00 16.17 6.53
C VAL A 26 -4.49 16.18 6.22
N LEU A 27 -5.09 15.01 5.95
CA LEU A 27 -6.50 14.87 5.60
C LEU A 27 -7.42 14.55 6.80
N SER A 28 -6.89 14.56 8.03
CA SER A 28 -7.62 14.15 9.24
C SER A 28 -8.28 12.76 9.11
N ALA A 29 -7.60 11.83 8.44
CA ALA A 29 -8.07 10.47 8.15
C ALA A 29 -7.44 9.43 9.08
N LYS A 30 -7.99 8.22 9.09
CA LYS A 30 -7.39 7.07 9.79
C LYS A 30 -6.15 6.60 9.04
N PHE A 31 -5.18 6.07 9.78
CA PHE A 31 -4.03 5.36 9.23
C PHE A 31 -4.01 3.94 9.81
N ILE A 32 -3.83 2.95 8.95
CA ILE A 32 -3.76 1.54 9.29
C ILE A 32 -2.49 0.99 8.63
N ASP A 33 -1.52 0.55 9.42
CA ASP A 33 -0.40 -0.21 8.87
C ASP A 33 -0.87 -1.66 8.64
N GLY A 34 -0.96 -2.08 7.39
CA GLY A 34 -1.49 -3.40 7.07
C GLY A 34 -0.55 -4.53 7.48
N ASP A 35 0.73 -4.26 7.72
CA ASP A 35 1.66 -5.26 8.22
C ASP A 35 1.22 -5.77 9.61
N ASP A 36 0.56 -4.93 10.42
CA ASP A 36 0.00 -5.29 11.74
C ASP A 36 -1.17 -6.29 11.65
N LEU A 37 -1.79 -6.43 10.47
CA LEU A 37 -2.93 -7.31 10.25
C LEU A 37 -2.51 -8.72 9.79
N HIS A 38 -1.21 -8.97 9.61
CA HIS A 38 -0.74 -10.30 9.26
C HIS A 38 -1.13 -11.35 10.31
N PRO A 39 -1.58 -12.54 9.87
CA PRO A 39 -1.67 -13.70 10.77
C PRO A 39 -0.31 -14.02 11.38
N ALA A 40 -0.28 -14.53 12.61
CA ALA A 40 0.96 -14.92 13.29
C ALA A 40 1.86 -15.80 12.42
N LYS A 41 1.27 -16.78 11.72
CA LYS A 41 1.99 -17.67 10.78
C LYS A 41 2.76 -16.91 9.68
N ASN A 42 2.23 -15.78 9.21
CA ASN A 42 2.93 -14.98 8.19
C ASN A 42 4.10 -14.22 8.82
N ILE A 43 3.90 -13.69 10.03
CA ILE A 43 4.95 -13.02 10.78
C ILE A 43 6.09 -14.01 11.05
N ASP A 44 5.78 -15.24 11.49
CA ASP A 44 6.77 -16.29 11.73
C ASP A 44 7.58 -16.59 10.45
N LYS A 45 6.90 -16.86 9.32
CA LYS A 45 7.57 -17.09 8.03
C LYS A 45 8.48 -15.94 7.62
N MET A 46 7.99 -14.70 7.70
CA MET A 46 8.79 -13.52 7.34
C MET A 46 9.97 -13.32 8.28
N SER A 47 9.82 -13.63 9.58
CA SER A 47 10.90 -13.56 10.57
C SER A 47 12.03 -14.55 10.28
N GLU A 48 11.70 -15.68 9.67
CA GLU A 48 12.65 -16.71 9.20
C GLU A 48 13.23 -16.39 7.80
N GLY A 49 12.81 -15.28 7.18
CA GLY A 49 13.21 -14.91 5.82
C GLY A 49 12.52 -15.76 4.73
N ILE A 50 11.47 -16.50 5.08
CA ILE A 50 10.69 -17.33 4.16
C ILE A 50 9.65 -16.43 3.46
N PRO A 51 9.67 -16.34 2.12
CA PRO A 51 8.69 -15.55 1.39
C PRO A 51 7.29 -16.18 1.50
N LEU A 52 6.27 -15.34 1.68
CA LEU A 52 4.87 -15.77 1.71
C LEU A 52 4.41 -16.21 0.31
N THR A 53 3.51 -17.19 0.25
CA THR A 53 2.80 -17.59 -0.98
C THR A 53 1.53 -16.76 -1.18
N ASP A 54 0.78 -17.01 -2.26
CA ASP A 54 -0.53 -16.38 -2.50
C ASP A 54 -1.54 -16.85 -1.44
N GLU A 55 -1.50 -18.13 -1.08
CA GLU A 55 -2.36 -18.73 -0.04
C GLU A 55 -2.06 -18.16 1.35
N ASP A 56 -0.79 -17.89 1.66
CA ASP A 56 -0.42 -17.23 2.91
C ASP A 56 -0.97 -15.79 2.98
N ARG A 57 -1.00 -15.08 1.84
CA ARG A 57 -1.45 -13.68 1.77
C ARG A 57 -2.96 -13.53 1.79
N LEU A 58 -3.72 -14.53 1.33
CA LEU A 58 -5.17 -14.43 1.22
C LEU A 58 -5.86 -14.03 2.55
N PRO A 59 -5.61 -14.69 3.70
CA PRO A 59 -6.25 -14.30 4.97
C PRO A 59 -5.86 -12.90 5.45
N TRP A 60 -4.67 -12.43 5.06
CA TRP A 60 -4.22 -11.07 5.37
C TRP A 60 -4.94 -10.03 4.52
N LEU A 61 -5.10 -10.30 3.21
CA LEU A 61 -5.86 -9.44 2.29
C LEU A 61 -7.35 -9.36 2.69
N GLU A 62 -7.93 -10.47 3.16
CA GLU A 62 -9.30 -10.49 3.70
C GLU A 62 -9.44 -9.56 4.91
N ARG A 63 -8.49 -9.60 5.86
CA ARG A 63 -8.51 -8.67 7.02
C ARG A 63 -8.36 -7.21 6.63
N LEU A 64 -7.56 -6.92 5.60
CA LEU A 64 -7.44 -5.57 5.04
C LEU A 64 -8.74 -5.13 4.36
N ASN A 65 -9.41 -6.04 3.66
CA ASN A 65 -10.72 -5.80 3.07
C ASN A 65 -11.77 -5.51 4.16
N ASP A 66 -11.80 -6.29 5.24
CA ASP A 66 -12.68 -6.06 6.40
C ASP A 66 -12.43 -4.69 7.05
N ALA A 67 -11.16 -4.29 7.19
CA ALA A 67 -10.79 -2.98 7.70
C ALA A 67 -11.31 -1.85 6.79
N SER A 68 -11.15 -2.00 5.48
CA SER A 68 -11.71 -1.09 4.48
C SER A 68 -13.25 -1.01 4.55
N TYR A 69 -13.91 -2.15 4.66
CA TYR A 69 -15.37 -2.21 4.79
C TYR A 69 -15.88 -1.56 6.08
N SER A 70 -15.13 -1.69 7.18
CA SER A 70 -15.42 -1.01 8.45
C SER A 70 -15.38 0.51 8.32
N LEU A 71 -14.37 1.06 7.63
CA LEU A 71 -14.27 2.48 7.31
C LEU A 71 -15.45 2.94 6.45
N TYR A 72 -15.77 2.17 5.41
CA TYR A 72 -16.92 2.42 4.54
C TYR A 72 -18.23 2.55 5.33
N LYS A 73 -18.51 1.59 6.22
CA LYS A 73 -19.73 1.58 7.06
C LYS A 73 -19.81 2.72 8.06
N LYS A 74 -18.67 3.18 8.55
CA LYS A 74 -18.59 4.29 9.53
C LYS A 74 -18.55 5.66 8.87
N ASN A 75 -18.56 5.73 7.54
CA ASN A 75 -18.35 6.97 6.79
C ASN A 75 -17.03 7.67 7.19
N GLU A 76 -15.97 6.88 7.34
CA GLU A 76 -14.62 7.35 7.66
C GLU A 76 -13.72 7.23 6.42
N THR A 77 -12.74 8.14 6.32
CA THR A 77 -11.62 7.99 5.38
C THR A 77 -10.46 7.28 6.06
N GLY A 78 -9.84 6.31 5.39
CA GLY A 78 -8.63 5.65 5.90
C GLY A 78 -7.58 5.41 4.84
N PHE A 79 -6.33 5.46 5.28
CA PHE A 79 -5.13 5.12 4.52
C PHE A 79 -4.59 3.79 5.05
N ILE A 80 -4.49 2.80 4.17
CA ILE A 80 -4.11 1.43 4.54
C ILE A 80 -2.83 1.06 3.81
N VAL A 81 -1.78 0.66 4.53
CA VAL A 81 -0.55 0.16 3.92
C VAL A 81 -0.77 -1.27 3.46
N CYS A 82 -0.60 -1.55 2.17
CA CYS A 82 -0.57 -2.92 1.67
C CYS A 82 0.28 -2.96 0.40
N SER A 83 1.23 -3.89 0.31
CA SER A 83 2.12 -3.95 -0.87
C SER A 83 1.35 -4.13 -2.19
N SER A 84 0.25 -4.92 -2.18
CA SER A 84 -0.70 -5.11 -3.29
C SER A 84 -0.06 -5.26 -4.68
N LEU A 85 1.04 -6.03 -4.73
CA LEU A 85 1.92 -6.10 -5.91
C LEU A 85 1.25 -6.80 -7.11
N LYS A 86 0.35 -7.75 -6.87
CA LYS A 86 -0.37 -8.48 -7.92
C LYS A 86 -1.78 -7.93 -8.13
N LYS A 87 -2.29 -7.98 -9.37
CA LYS A 87 -3.66 -7.57 -9.72
C LYS A 87 -4.69 -8.35 -8.91
N GLN A 88 -4.51 -9.66 -8.75
CA GLN A 88 -5.41 -10.49 -7.93
C GLN A 88 -5.54 -9.99 -6.48
N TYR A 89 -4.48 -9.41 -5.90
CA TYR A 89 -4.55 -8.87 -4.54
C TYR A 89 -5.36 -7.56 -4.51
N ARG A 90 -5.19 -6.71 -5.53
CA ARG A 90 -5.98 -5.48 -5.69
C ARG A 90 -7.45 -5.82 -5.90
N ASP A 91 -7.74 -6.84 -6.69
CA ASP A 91 -9.11 -7.33 -6.92
C ASP A 91 -9.76 -7.84 -5.62
N ILE A 92 -9.03 -8.54 -4.74
CA ILE A 92 -9.54 -8.92 -3.41
C ILE A 92 -9.89 -7.66 -2.58
N LEU A 93 -9.02 -6.65 -2.58
CA LEU A 93 -9.26 -5.41 -1.82
C LEU A 93 -10.43 -4.57 -2.38
N ARG A 94 -10.76 -4.71 -3.66
CA ARG A 94 -11.93 -4.07 -4.29
C ARG A 94 -13.27 -4.73 -3.91
N GLN A 95 -13.26 -5.99 -3.46
CA GLN A 95 -14.49 -6.71 -3.16
C GLN A 95 -15.24 -6.05 -2.00
N GLY A 96 -16.56 -5.91 -2.12
CA GLY A 96 -17.43 -5.46 -1.01
C GLY A 96 -17.35 -3.98 -0.60
N SER A 97 -16.35 -3.21 -1.08
CA SER A 97 -16.17 -1.80 -0.75
C SER A 97 -16.05 -0.96 -2.03
N PRO A 98 -17.08 -0.17 -2.41
CA PRO A 98 -17.12 0.53 -3.70
C PRO A 98 -16.15 1.72 -3.80
N ASN A 99 -15.63 2.21 -2.67
CA ASN A 99 -14.77 3.41 -2.58
C ASN A 99 -13.36 3.05 -2.13
N VAL A 100 -12.77 2.03 -2.77
CA VAL A 100 -11.37 1.65 -2.58
C VAL A 100 -10.56 2.20 -3.74
N HIS A 101 -9.51 2.95 -3.42
CA HIS A 101 -8.56 3.52 -4.38
C HIS A 101 -7.15 3.12 -3.99
N PHE A 102 -6.22 3.15 -4.94
CA PHE A 102 -4.82 2.82 -4.72
C PHE A 102 -3.92 4.00 -5.03
N LEU A 103 -2.97 4.25 -4.15
CA LEU A 103 -1.87 5.19 -4.35
C LEU A 103 -0.61 4.36 -4.54
N TRP A 104 -0.20 4.18 -5.79
CA TRP A 104 0.98 3.40 -6.14
C TRP A 104 2.24 4.25 -6.00
N LEU A 105 2.95 4.02 -4.91
CA LEU A 105 4.27 4.60 -4.65
C LEU A 105 5.30 3.85 -5.51
N ASP A 106 5.52 4.40 -6.69
CA ASP A 106 6.38 3.84 -7.73
C ASP A 106 7.77 4.48 -7.71
N GLY A 107 8.80 3.65 -7.75
CA GLY A 107 10.19 4.06 -7.76
C GLY A 107 11.06 2.96 -8.34
N ASP A 108 12.13 3.36 -9.04
CA ASP A 108 13.04 2.41 -9.65
C ASP A 108 13.83 1.61 -8.60
N TYR A 109 14.31 0.44 -9.02
CA TYR A 109 15.02 -0.50 -8.15
C TYR A 109 16.24 0.13 -7.46
N GLU A 110 17.01 0.94 -8.18
CA GLU A 110 18.25 1.53 -7.68
C GLU A 110 17.95 2.55 -6.58
N THR A 111 16.95 3.42 -6.81
CA THR A 111 16.51 4.41 -5.82
C THR A 111 15.98 3.74 -4.55
N ILE A 112 15.15 2.70 -4.68
CA ILE A 112 14.61 1.97 -3.53
C ILE A 112 15.73 1.24 -2.76
N LEU A 113 16.65 0.60 -3.47
CA LEU A 113 17.80 -0.09 -2.87
C LEU A 113 18.67 0.89 -2.05
N VAL A 114 19.01 2.04 -2.62
CA VAL A 114 19.81 3.06 -1.91
C VAL A 114 19.09 3.57 -0.67
N ARG A 115 17.77 3.80 -0.74
CA ARG A 115 16.96 4.22 0.41
C ARG A 115 16.97 3.18 1.53
N MET A 116 16.84 1.90 1.18
CA MET A 116 16.88 0.80 2.13
C MET A 116 18.25 0.66 2.79
N GLN A 117 19.34 0.76 2.02
CA GLN A 117 20.72 0.65 2.54
C GLN A 117 21.08 1.79 3.50
N ARG A 118 20.52 2.99 3.31
CA ARG A 118 20.77 4.15 4.19
C ARG A 118 20.06 4.04 5.55
N ARG A 119 19.03 3.20 5.70
CA ARG A 119 18.36 2.96 6.99
C ARG A 119 19.22 2.01 7.83
N ALA A 120 19.99 2.55 8.77
CA ALA A 120 20.68 1.75 9.78
C ALA A 120 19.66 0.91 10.58
N GLY A 121 19.89 -0.41 10.71
CA GLY A 121 19.16 -1.29 11.63
C GLY A 121 18.12 -2.23 11.01
N HIS A 122 17.73 -2.06 9.74
CA HIS A 122 16.84 -3.00 9.03
C HIS A 122 17.44 -3.40 7.68
N PHE A 123 18.37 -4.35 7.70
CA PHE A 123 18.95 -4.90 6.47
C PHE A 123 17.96 -5.89 5.86
N MET A 124 16.98 -5.39 5.11
CA MET A 124 16.17 -6.26 4.26
C MET A 124 17.08 -6.79 3.14
N PRO A 125 17.20 -8.12 2.95
CA PRO A 125 18.12 -8.67 1.96
C PRO A 125 17.80 -8.16 0.56
N VAL A 126 18.84 -7.82 -0.22
CA VAL A 126 18.73 -7.37 -1.62
C VAL A 126 17.89 -8.35 -2.46
N GLY A 127 17.98 -9.65 -2.16
CA GLY A 127 17.18 -10.69 -2.80
C GLY A 127 15.67 -10.55 -2.57
N LEU A 128 15.25 -10.07 -1.40
CA LEU A 128 13.83 -9.86 -1.11
C LEU A 128 13.29 -8.66 -1.89
N LEU A 129 14.07 -7.58 -2.02
CA LEU A 129 13.68 -6.45 -2.86
C LEU A 129 13.50 -6.88 -4.31
N LYS A 130 14.46 -7.65 -4.86
CA LYS A 130 14.36 -8.17 -6.22
C LYS A 130 13.09 -9.00 -6.42
N SER A 131 12.79 -9.91 -5.49
CA SER A 131 11.57 -10.74 -5.57
C SER A 131 10.27 -9.92 -5.58
N GLN A 132 10.26 -8.74 -4.95
CA GLN A 132 9.08 -7.88 -4.96
C GLN A 132 8.92 -7.13 -6.28
N PHE A 133 10.02 -6.69 -6.90
CA PHE A 133 9.97 -6.15 -8.25
C PHE A 133 9.57 -7.22 -9.27
N ASP A 134 10.09 -8.45 -9.13
CA ASP A 134 9.72 -9.57 -9.99
C ASP A 134 8.22 -9.94 -9.83
N ALA A 135 7.65 -9.74 -8.64
CA ALA A 135 6.23 -9.99 -8.35
C ALA A 135 5.31 -8.80 -8.63
N LEU A 136 5.85 -7.62 -8.96
CA LEU A 136 5.07 -6.42 -9.23
C LEU A 136 4.40 -6.53 -10.61
N GLU A 137 3.09 -6.73 -10.59
CA GLU A 137 2.24 -6.63 -11.77
C GLU A 137 1.81 -5.18 -11.93
N CYS A 138 2.50 -4.45 -12.82
CA CYS A 138 2.20 -3.06 -13.13
C CYS A 138 0.70 -2.86 -13.37
N PRO A 139 0.06 -1.89 -12.69
CA PRO A 139 -1.31 -1.48 -12.96
C PRO A 139 -1.60 -1.32 -14.45
N GLN A 140 -2.71 -1.91 -14.91
CA GLN A 140 -3.17 -1.84 -16.28
C GLN A 140 -4.12 -0.64 -16.49
N GLU A 141 -4.38 -0.27 -17.75
CA GLU A 141 -5.21 0.91 -18.09
C GLU A 141 -6.68 0.80 -17.62
N ASP A 142 -7.17 -0.42 -17.38
CA ASP A 142 -8.51 -0.69 -16.85
C ASP A 142 -8.62 -0.48 -15.34
N GLU A 143 -7.50 -0.41 -14.61
CA GLU A 143 -7.44 -0.15 -13.18
C GLU A 143 -7.47 1.36 -12.87
N ARG A 144 -8.59 2.00 -13.22
CA ARG A 144 -8.80 3.47 -13.10
C ARG A 144 -8.84 4.00 -11.67
N ASP A 145 -8.92 3.11 -10.70
CA ASP A 145 -8.89 3.40 -9.27
C ASP A 145 -7.46 3.49 -8.71
N ILE A 146 -6.44 3.49 -9.57
CA ILE A 146 -5.02 3.56 -9.19
C ILE A 146 -4.39 4.87 -9.68
N ALA A 147 -3.77 5.61 -8.76
CA ALA A 147 -2.93 6.77 -9.07
C ALA A 147 -1.46 6.41 -8.87
N ARG A 148 -0.65 6.58 -9.92
CA ARG A 148 0.82 6.43 -9.84
C ARG A 148 1.44 7.68 -9.23
N ILE A 149 2.28 7.49 -8.23
CA ILE A 149 2.99 8.54 -7.47
C ILE A 149 4.48 8.25 -7.58
N ASP A 150 5.24 9.16 -8.19
CA ASP A 150 6.68 9.01 -8.33
C ASP A 150 7.37 9.32 -6.99
N VAL A 151 8.01 8.32 -6.41
CA VAL A 151 8.68 8.47 -5.12
C VAL A 151 10.07 9.08 -5.23
N ASN A 152 10.60 9.38 -6.43
CA ASN A 152 11.95 9.92 -6.64
C ASN A 152 12.13 11.39 -6.20
N HIS A 153 11.10 11.97 -5.59
CA HIS A 153 11.10 13.30 -4.99
C HIS A 153 11.27 13.26 -3.46
N ASP A 154 11.33 14.43 -2.84
CA ASP A 154 11.32 14.55 -1.38
C ASP A 154 9.96 14.14 -0.78
N ILE A 155 9.96 13.89 0.53
CA ILE A 155 8.79 13.38 1.26
C ILE A 155 7.60 14.35 1.19
N GLU A 156 7.83 15.65 1.19
CA GLU A 156 6.76 16.65 1.16
C GLU A 156 6.08 16.66 -0.20
N HIS A 157 6.87 16.61 -1.28
CA HIS A 157 6.38 16.51 -2.64
C HIS A 157 5.55 15.24 -2.86
N VAL A 158 6.06 14.07 -2.44
CA VAL A 158 5.34 12.80 -2.58
C VAL A 158 4.03 12.80 -1.77
N THR A 159 4.06 13.37 -0.55
CA THR A 159 2.85 13.50 0.28
C THR A 159 1.80 14.39 -0.39
N GLU A 160 2.22 15.50 -1.00
CA GLU A 160 1.33 16.41 -1.72
C GLU A 160 0.75 15.75 -2.98
N GLN A 161 1.55 15.00 -3.75
CA GLN A 161 1.04 14.22 -4.88
C GLN A 161 -0.03 13.22 -4.45
N CYS A 162 0.18 12.49 -3.34
CA CYS A 162 -0.83 11.61 -2.77
C CYS A 162 -2.11 12.38 -2.40
N ARG A 163 -1.98 13.56 -1.80
CA ARG A 163 -3.12 14.40 -1.43
C ARG A 163 -3.91 14.84 -2.67
N GLN A 164 -3.22 15.25 -3.73
CA GLN A 164 -3.86 15.66 -4.99
C GLN A 164 -4.58 14.48 -5.66
N ALA A 165 -3.98 13.29 -5.67
CA ALA A 165 -4.64 12.09 -6.18
C ALA A 165 -5.93 11.76 -5.43
N VAL A 166 -5.93 11.88 -4.09
CA VAL A 166 -7.13 11.71 -3.25
C VAL A 166 -8.22 12.70 -3.64
N LEU A 167 -7.88 13.98 -3.83
CA LEU A 167 -8.85 14.99 -4.27
C LEU A 167 -9.38 14.69 -5.67
N ALA A 168 -8.51 14.25 -6.58
CA ALA A 168 -8.92 13.88 -7.93
C ALA A 168 -9.92 12.72 -7.94
N PHE A 169 -9.69 11.68 -7.11
CA PHE A 169 -10.66 10.58 -6.95
C PHE A 169 -12.02 11.09 -6.45
N ARG A 170 -12.03 11.99 -5.46
CA ARG A 170 -13.27 12.59 -4.93
C ARG A 170 -14.02 13.45 -5.94
N HIS A 171 -13.31 14.15 -6.82
CA HIS A 171 -13.92 15.00 -7.85
C HIS A 171 -14.36 14.24 -9.10
N GLY A 172 -13.83 13.04 -9.33
CA GLY A 172 -14.21 12.16 -10.44
C GLY A 172 -15.38 11.22 -10.13
N GLN A 173 -15.89 11.22 -8.89
CA GLN A 173 -17.11 10.50 -8.48
C GLN A 173 -18.39 11.33 -8.69
#